data_AF-A0A2D6W9M8-F1
#
_entry.id   AF-A0A2D6W9M8-F1
#
_cell.length_a   1.000
_cell.length_b   1.000
_cell.length_c   1.000
_cell.angle_alpha   90.00
_cell.angle_beta   90.00
_cell.angle_gamma   90.00
#
_symmetry.space_group_name_H-M   'P 1'
#
loop_
_entity.id
_entity.type
_entity.pdbx_description
1 polymer ?
#
loop_
_entity_poly.entity_id
_entity_poly.type
_entity_poly.pdbx_seq_one_letter_code
_entity_poly.pdbx_strand_id
1 'polypeptide(L)' 'LIPHIDDINDAMNHVRLEKGKYSVGGMATKLEAASMASRSGITTLIANGRRTNQLEDLVKGEGVYTKISIGNE' A
#
# COMPACT_ATOMS: atom_id res chain seq x y z
N LEU A 1 -7.12 9.82 -2.31
CA LEU A 1 -7.02 8.47 -1.73
C LEU A 1 -7.41 7.50 -2.83
N ILE A 2 -6.60 6.46 -3.08
CA ILE A 2 -6.96 5.35 -3.97
C ILE A 2 -7.43 4.23 -3.02
N PRO A 3 -8.71 3.84 -2.99
CA PRO A 3 -9.20 2.88 -1.99
C PRO A 3 -8.75 1.45 -2.28
N HIS A 4 -8.49 1.11 -3.54
CA HIS A 4 -8.20 -0.24 -3.99
C HIS A 4 -7.28 -0.24 -5.20
N ILE A 5 -6.36 -1.20 -5.26
CA ILE A 5 -5.42 -1.45 -6.36
C ILE A 5 -5.50 -2.94 -6.72
N ASP A 6 -5.85 -3.23 -7.97
CA ASP A 6 -5.80 -4.54 -8.62
C ASP A 6 -4.70 -4.63 -9.69
N ASP A 7 -4.33 -3.52 -10.33
CA ASP A 7 -3.15 -3.40 -11.19
C ASP A 7 -2.08 -2.50 -10.57
N ILE A 8 -0.89 -3.07 -10.34
CA ILE A 8 0.24 -2.34 -9.79
C ILE A 8 0.81 -1.30 -10.77
N ASN A 9 0.70 -1.53 -12.08
CA ASN A 9 1.26 -0.62 -13.09
C ASN A 9 0.52 0.72 -13.08
N ASP A 10 -0.80 0.70 -12.91
CA ASP A 10 -1.60 1.91 -12.76
C ASP A 10 -1.18 2.70 -11.51
N ALA A 11 -1.04 2.02 -10.37
CA ALA A 11 -0.57 2.64 -9.13
C ALA A 11 0.83 3.26 -9.25
N MET A 12 1.73 2.63 -10.02
CA MET A 12 3.09 3.12 -10.24
C MET A 12 3.13 4.45 -11.03
N ASN A 13 2.15 4.71 -11.90
CA ASN A 13 2.05 5.99 -12.63
C ASN A 13 1.82 7.19 -11.69
N HIS A 14 1.30 6.95 -10.48
CA HIS A 14 1.08 7.99 -9.47
C HIS A 14 2.28 8.19 -8.53
N VAL A 15 3.31 7.36 -8.63
CA VAL A 15 4.48 7.44 -7.75
C VAL A 15 5.43 8.55 -8.21
N ARG A 16 5.75 9.45 -7.29
CA ARG A 16 6.86 10.40 -7.48
C ARG A 16 8.16 9.77 -7.01
N LEU A 17 9.24 10.01 -7.77
CA LEU A 17 10.60 9.62 -7.40
C LEU A 17 11.16 10.42 -6.21
N GLU A 18 10.48 11.50 -5.82
CA GLU A 18 10.89 12.33 -4.70
C GLU A 18 10.87 11.53 -3.39
N LYS A 19 12.04 11.46 -2.77
CA LYS A 19 12.28 10.78 -1.51
C LYS A 19 12.79 11.80 -0.51
N GLY A 20 12.13 11.93 0.65
CA GLY A 20 12.61 12.79 1.72
C GLY A 20 13.98 12.33 2.22
N LYS A 21 14.80 13.27 2.74
CA LYS A 21 16.16 13.03 3.23
C LYS A 21 16.31 11.82 4.17
N TYR A 22 15.25 11.49 4.91
CA TYR A 22 15.21 10.41 5.89
C TYR A 22 14.39 9.19 5.46
N SER A 23 13.85 9.15 4.24
CA SER A 23 13.18 7.95 3.77
C SER A 23 14.21 6.84 3.52
N VAL A 24 13.85 5.58 3.77
CA VAL A 24 14.69 4.41 3.46
C VAL A 24 14.24 3.79 2.13
N GLY A 25 12.93 3.70 1.89
CA GLY A 25 12.31 3.32 0.62
C GLY A 25 11.11 4.21 0.31
N GLY A 26 10.93 4.56 -0.96
CA GLY A 26 9.86 5.44 -1.45
C GLY A 26 8.50 4.76 -1.47
N MET A 27 7.54 5.33 -2.21
CA MET A 27 6.25 4.67 -2.43
C MET A 27 6.39 3.46 -3.38
N ALA A 28 7.27 3.55 -4.39
CA ALA A 28 7.57 2.46 -5.31
C ALA A 28 7.91 1.15 -4.57
N THR A 29 8.85 1.21 -3.64
CA THR A 29 9.31 0.02 -2.89
C THR A 29 8.21 -0.56 -1.99
N LYS A 30 7.26 0.25 -1.52
CA LYS A 30 6.10 -0.23 -0.73
C LYS A 30 5.08 -0.92 -1.62
N LEU A 31 4.84 -0.36 -2.80
CA LEU A 31 3.95 -0.94 -3.80
C LEU A 31 4.49 -2.29 -4.31
N GLU A 32 5.79 -2.38 -4.60
CA GLU A 32 6.44 -3.64 -4.96
C GLU A 32 6.29 -4.71 -3.86
N ALA A 33 6.62 -4.37 -2.61
CA ALA A 33 6.49 -5.30 -1.48
C ALA A 33 5.03 -5.76 -1.27
N ALA A 34 4.08 -4.84 -1.38
CA ALA A 34 2.67 -5.16 -1.24
C ALA A 34 2.11 -6.00 -2.40
N SER A 35 2.62 -5.76 -3.61
CA SER A 35 2.31 -6.59 -4.78
C SER A 35 2.79 -8.03 -4.60
N MET A 36 4.03 -8.21 -4.12
CA MET A 36 4.58 -9.54 -3.82
C MET A 36 3.75 -10.29 -2.77
N ALA A 37 3.38 -9.61 -1.68
CA ALA A 37 2.56 -10.20 -0.62
C ALA A 37 1.15 -10.54 -1.14
N SER A 38 0.51 -9.63 -1.89
CA SER A 38 -0.81 -9.86 -2.47
C SER A 38 -0.86 -11.03 -3.43
N ARG A 39 0.14 -11.15 -4.33
CA ARG A 39 0.28 -12.31 -5.22
C ARG A 39 0.51 -13.61 -4.46
N SER A 40 1.02 -13.54 -3.23
CA SER A 40 1.15 -14.71 -2.35
C SER A 40 -0.14 -15.04 -1.59
N GLY A 41 -1.27 -14.40 -1.92
CA GLY A 41 -2.54 -14.57 -1.22
C GLY A 41 -2.66 -13.77 0.09
N ILE A 42 -1.68 -12.91 0.39
CA ILE A 42 -1.67 -12.10 1.62
C ILE A 42 -2.26 -10.73 1.31
N THR A 43 -3.49 -10.50 1.78
CA THR A 43 -4.13 -9.18 1.66
C THR A 43 -3.25 -8.12 2.31
N THR A 44 -2.88 -7.10 1.54
CA THR A 44 -1.97 -6.05 2.01
C THR A 44 -2.66 -4.69 2.00
N LEU A 45 -2.46 -3.93 3.08
CA LEU A 45 -3.01 -2.58 3.25
C LEU A 45 -1.86 -1.57 3.33
N ILE A 46 -1.97 -0.46 2.59
CA ILE A 46 -1.10 0.71 2.74
C ILE A 46 -1.89 1.81 3.47
N ALA A 47 -1.37 2.26 4.61
CA ALA A 47 -2.01 3.28 5.45
C ALA A 47 -1.02 4.38 5.87
N ASN A 48 -1.54 5.50 6.37
CA ASN A 48 -0.73 6.61 6.84
C ASN A 48 -0.14 6.32 8.23
N GLY A 49 1.16 6.03 8.30
CA GLY A 49 1.87 5.75 9.55
C GLY A 49 1.91 6.89 10.57
N ARG A 50 1.55 8.13 10.20
CA ARG A 50 1.42 9.25 11.17
C ARG A 50 0.13 9.17 11.99
N ARG A 51 -0.83 8.31 11.62
CA ARG A 51 -2.06 8.02 12.36
C ARG A 51 -1.91 6.72 13.14
N THR A 52 -1.04 6.71 14.16
CA THR A 52 -0.71 5.51 14.94
C THR A 52 -1.92 4.85 15.59
N ASN A 53 -2.91 5.64 16.02
CA ASN A 53 -4.12 5.13 16.68
C ASN A 53 -5.06 4.35 15.74
N GLN A 54 -4.83 4.37 14.42
CA GLN A 54 -5.68 3.70 13.44
C GLN A 54 -5.38 2.19 13.30
N LEU A 55 -4.34 1.66 13.95
CA LEU A 55 -3.97 0.24 13.78
C LEU A 55 -5.11 -0.70 14.14
N GLU A 56 -5.86 -0.41 15.21
CA GLU A 56 -7.04 -1.22 15.59
C GLU A 56 -8.15 -1.15 14.53
N ASP A 57 -8.44 0.05 14.01
CA ASP A 57 -9.45 0.25 12.97
C ASP A 57 -9.06 -0.44 11.66
N LEU A 58 -7.76 -0.46 11.33
CA LEU A 58 -7.23 -1.18 10.16
C LEU A 58 -7.49 -2.68 10.25
N VAL A 59 -7.30 -3.27 11.44
CA VAL A 59 -7.56 -4.70 11.68
C VAL A 59 -9.06 -5.02 11.58
N LYS A 60 -9.93 -4.09 12.00
CA LYS A 60 -11.40 -4.22 11.90
C LYS A 60 -11.94 -3.94 10.49
N GLY A 61 -11.13 -3.38 9.59
CA GLY A 61 -11.55 -2.94 8.26
C GLY A 61 -12.26 -1.56 8.24
N GLU A 62 -12.15 -0.80 9.33
CA GLU A 62 -12.80 0.51 9.51
C GLU A 62 -11.82 1.69 9.33
N GLY A 63 -10.52 1.40 9.22
CA GLY A 63 -9.48 2.42 9.03
C GLY A 63 -9.43 3.02 7.62
N VAL A 64 -8.64 4.08 7.44
CA VAL A 64 -8.35 4.65 6.12
C VAL A 64 -7.09 4.02 5.54
N TYR A 65 -7.25 3.33 4.42
CA TYR A 65 -6.17 2.63 3.73
C TYR A 65 -6.41 2.53 2.22
N THR A 66 -5.37 2.09 1.53
CA THR A 66 -5.43 1.53 0.18
C THR A 66 -5.28 0.01 0.28
N LYS A 67 -6.25 -0.74 -0.21
CA LYS A 67 -6.18 -2.22 -0.25
C LYS A 67 -5.53 -2.67 -1.55
N ILE A 68 -4.60 -3.61 -1.44
CA ILE A 68 -3.94 -4.23 -2.58
C ILE A 68 -4.41 -5.67 -2.67
N SER A 69 -5.09 -6.00 -3.77
CA SER A 69 -5.54 -7.36 -4.08
C SER A 69 -5.29 -7.67 -5.56
N ILE A 70 -4.04 -7.94 -5.87
CA ILE A 70 -3.58 -8.45 -7.15
C ILE A 70 -3.79 -9.97 -7.10
N GLY A 71 -4.67 -10.47 -7.97
CA GLY A 71 -4.87 -11.90 -8.15
C GLY A 71 -3.66 -12.54 -8.83
N ASN A 72 -3.43 -13.82 -8.56
CA ASN A 72 -2.69 -14.65 -9.51
C ASN A 72 -3.68 -15.00 -10.61
N GLU A 73 -3.53 -14.41 -11.79
CA GLU A 73 -4.06 -15.02 -13.01
C GLU A 73 -3.35 -16.36 -13.27
#